data_AF-A0A5N5JCS2-F1
#
_entry.id   AF-A0A5N5JCS2-F1
#
_cell.length_a   1.000
_cell.length_b   1.000
_cell.length_c   1.000
_cell.angle_alpha   90.00
_cell.angle_beta   90.00
_cell.angle_gamma   90.00
#
_symmetry.space_group_name_H-M   'P 1'
#
loop_
_entity.id
_entity.type
_entity.pdbx_description
1 polymer ?
#
loop_
_entity_poly.entity_id
_entity_poly.type
_entity_poly.pdbx_seq_one_letter_code
_entity_poly.pdbx_strand_id
1 'polypeptide(L)'
;MMNGLNGANMAGMPVGIPTPAGHQAELNYIYSMVEELSRQLAENKRALEDVVSGVGRVRTRARQHALGNEEIIDSAAEEINAQEQNLDHLISLLSEALEKAKYSRDANAALLAQYASVVSTMLKQFHEYKSRHVSDVASWHRSYRSQLAEARAENCRLREQVWDMQAHAGHANEALRKFRSAYDDDAARWEQRVENKALRQEVRFWKRMALPGVAEDDTEVWSDDDDMIDPEEKKRLARIAEEQAAAAREAAAAQAAEREGDGGGQGSSGEEEGGGGREGMPMARLGGGLGGVPMQREESGGYGGPVPPPRPGSASSMGSSGSTGSTGM
;
A
#
# COMPACT_ATOMS: atom_id res chain seq x y z
N MET A 1 7.23 33.29 -91.92
CA MET A 1 7.75 33.93 -93.14
C MET A 1 7.96 35.39 -92.87
N MET A 2 9.20 35.87 -93.16
CA MET A 2 9.65 37.26 -93.38
C MET A 2 9.30 38.30 -92.30
N ASN A 3 10.20 38.90 -91.52
CA ASN A 3 11.57 39.40 -91.76
C ASN A 3 11.69 40.43 -92.91
N GLY A 4 12.06 41.65 -92.52
CA GLY A 4 12.32 42.85 -93.33
C GLY A 4 11.89 44.08 -92.51
N LEU A 5 12.73 45.02 -92.09
CA LEU A 5 13.88 45.63 -92.75
C LEU A 5 14.92 46.05 -91.70
N ASN A 6 16.17 45.78 -92.04
CA ASN A 6 17.37 46.38 -91.46
C ASN A 6 17.78 47.60 -92.29
N GLY A 7 18.44 48.57 -91.66
CA GLY A 7 19.06 49.75 -92.30
C GLY A 7 18.55 51.04 -91.65
N ALA A 8 19.36 51.93 -91.09
CA ALA A 8 20.78 52.08 -91.21
C ALA A 8 21.31 52.99 -90.09
N ASN A 9 22.46 52.62 -89.54
CA ASN A 9 23.60 53.52 -89.39
C ASN A 9 23.44 54.77 -88.51
N MET A 10 23.75 54.66 -87.22
CA MET A 10 24.38 55.74 -86.45
C MET A 10 25.23 55.12 -85.32
N ALA A 11 26.39 54.59 -85.71
CA ALA A 11 27.53 54.40 -84.81
C ALA A 11 28.65 55.29 -85.32
N GLY A 12 28.90 56.40 -84.62
CA GLY A 12 29.87 57.43 -84.98
C GLY A 12 29.96 58.48 -83.87
N MET A 13 30.73 58.12 -82.84
CA MET A 13 31.19 58.94 -81.70
C MET A 13 31.95 60.21 -82.18
N PRO A 14 32.48 61.13 -81.31
CA PRO A 14 32.27 61.38 -79.87
C PRO A 14 32.13 62.88 -79.47
N VAL A 15 31.63 63.10 -78.24
CA VAL A 15 32.06 64.12 -77.24
C VAL A 15 31.94 65.62 -77.57
N GLY A 16 31.14 66.32 -76.74
CA GLY A 16 31.71 67.43 -75.97
C GLY A 16 30.89 68.72 -75.88
N ILE A 17 29.89 68.77 -74.99
CA ILE A 17 29.76 69.86 -73.99
C ILE A 17 29.21 69.21 -72.71
N PRO A 18 29.89 69.26 -71.55
CA PRO A 18 29.30 68.85 -70.28
C PRO A 18 28.09 69.75 -70.02
N THR A 19 26.88 69.18 -70.02
CA THR A 19 25.73 69.93 -69.51
C THR A 19 26.00 70.21 -68.02
N PRO A 20 25.85 71.47 -67.56
CA PRO A 20 26.10 71.82 -66.17
C PRO A 20 25.35 70.87 -65.24
N ALA A 21 25.94 70.46 -64.12
CA ALA A 21 25.42 69.42 -63.22
C ALA A 21 23.95 69.66 -62.76
N GLY A 22 23.46 70.90 -62.78
CA GLY A 22 22.06 71.25 -62.52
C GLY A 22 21.08 70.95 -63.66
N HIS A 23 21.52 71.01 -64.92
CA HIS A 23 20.62 70.83 -66.07
C HIS A 23 20.11 69.39 -66.19
N GLN A 24 20.94 68.39 -65.89
CA GLN A 24 20.50 66.99 -65.82
C GLN A 24 19.55 66.73 -64.63
N ALA A 25 19.76 67.42 -63.50
CA ALA A 25 18.87 67.34 -62.34
C ALA A 25 17.50 68.00 -62.62
N GLU A 26 17.50 69.15 -63.30
CA GLU A 26 16.28 69.83 -63.77
C GLU A 26 15.53 69.00 -64.80
N LEU A 27 16.23 68.37 -65.75
CA LEU A 27 15.60 67.47 -66.72
C LEU A 27 14.98 66.25 -66.04
N ASN A 28 15.67 65.62 -65.09
CA ASN A 28 15.10 64.53 -64.28
C ASN A 28 13.89 65.00 -63.46
N TYR A 29 13.93 66.20 -62.89
CA TYR A 29 12.79 66.79 -62.17
C TYR A 29 11.59 67.05 -63.10
N ILE A 30 11.85 67.60 -64.29
CA ILE A 30 10.82 67.82 -65.31
C ILE A 30 10.25 66.47 -65.78
N TYR A 31 11.07 65.46 -66.02
CA TYR A 31 10.58 64.12 -66.38
C TYR A 31 9.74 63.49 -65.25
N SER A 32 10.16 63.59 -63.99
CA SER A 32 9.33 63.11 -62.87
C SER A 32 8.01 63.86 -62.74
N MET A 33 8.00 65.17 -62.97
CA MET A 33 6.80 66.01 -62.92
C MET A 33 5.86 65.71 -64.10
N VAL A 34 6.42 65.49 -65.30
CA VAL A 34 5.64 65.08 -66.48
C VAL A 34 5.07 63.69 -66.29
N GLU A 35 5.82 62.76 -65.71
CA GLU A 35 5.35 61.42 -65.40
C GLU A 35 4.24 61.44 -64.34
N GLU A 36 4.37 62.28 -63.31
CA GLU A 36 3.32 62.50 -62.31
C GLU A 36 2.06 63.16 -62.92
N LEU A 37 2.23 64.18 -63.77
CA LEU A 37 1.12 64.79 -64.52
C LEU A 37 0.45 63.79 -65.47
N SER A 38 1.22 62.89 -66.08
CA SER A 38 0.69 61.82 -66.94
C SER A 38 -0.12 60.81 -66.13
N ARG A 39 0.34 60.48 -64.91
CA ARG A 39 -0.37 59.62 -63.98
C ARG A 39 -1.68 60.26 -63.53
N GLN A 40 -1.62 61.53 -63.12
CA GLN A 40 -2.79 62.32 -62.74
C GLN A 40 -3.78 62.46 -63.91
N LEU A 41 -3.30 62.66 -65.14
CA LEU A 41 -4.14 62.73 -66.32
C LEU A 41 -4.81 61.39 -66.63
N ALA A 42 -4.09 60.28 -66.47
CA ALA A 42 -4.67 58.94 -66.63
C ALA A 42 -5.73 58.64 -65.55
N GLU A 43 -5.49 59.09 -64.32
CA GLU A 43 -6.44 58.99 -63.22
C GLU A 43 -7.68 59.87 -63.45
N ASN A 44 -7.49 61.11 -63.89
CA ASN A 44 -8.60 62.00 -64.27
C ASN A 44 -9.41 61.46 -65.44
N LYS A 45 -8.78 60.80 -66.42
CA LYS A 45 -9.51 60.14 -67.52
C LYS A 45 -10.40 59.01 -67.00
N ARG A 46 -9.87 58.16 -66.11
CA ARG A 46 -10.67 57.09 -65.48
C ARG A 46 -11.82 57.66 -64.64
N ALA A 47 -11.55 58.67 -63.82
CA ALA A 47 -12.58 59.33 -63.03
C ALA A 47 -13.67 59.96 -63.91
N LEU A 48 -13.29 60.58 -65.03
CA LEU A 48 -14.26 61.14 -65.98
C LEU A 48 -15.06 60.05 -66.70
N GLU A 49 -14.46 58.92 -67.05
CA GLU A 49 -15.18 57.75 -67.60
C GLU A 49 -16.22 57.22 -66.60
N ASP A 50 -15.85 57.12 -65.32
CA ASP A 50 -16.77 56.72 -64.24
C ASP A 50 -17.90 57.72 -64.04
N VAL A 51 -17.61 59.03 -64.07
CA VAL A 51 -18.63 60.08 -63.99
C VAL A 51 -19.56 60.02 -65.21
N VAL A 52 -19.02 59.91 -66.42
CA VAL A 52 -19.83 59.85 -67.65
C VAL A 52 -20.69 58.59 -67.68
N SER A 53 -20.15 57.44 -67.25
CA SER A 53 -20.94 56.20 -67.14
C SER A 53 -22.02 56.31 -66.05
N GLY A 54 -21.72 56.98 -64.92
CA GLY A 54 -22.67 57.31 -63.87
C GLY A 54 -23.81 58.21 -64.37
N VAL A 55 -23.47 59.31 -65.04
CA VAL A 55 -24.44 60.23 -65.66
C VAL A 55 -25.26 59.51 -66.73
N GLY A 56 -24.65 58.61 -67.51
CA GLY A 56 -25.34 57.77 -68.48
C GLY A 56 -26.40 56.87 -67.83
N ARG A 57 -26.08 56.24 -66.69
CA ARG A 57 -27.02 55.44 -65.90
C ARG A 57 -28.15 56.29 -65.33
N VAL A 58 -27.83 57.45 -64.74
CA VAL A 58 -28.83 58.39 -64.18
C VAL A 58 -29.78 58.89 -65.28
N ARG A 59 -29.25 59.30 -66.44
CA ARG A 59 -30.05 59.76 -67.58
C ARG A 59 -30.94 58.65 -68.16
N THR A 60 -30.45 57.42 -68.19
CA THR A 60 -31.22 56.28 -68.68
C THR A 60 -32.38 55.97 -67.73
N ARG A 61 -32.13 55.97 -66.42
CA ARG A 61 -33.15 55.82 -65.37
C ARG A 61 -34.20 56.95 -65.44
N ALA A 62 -33.75 58.19 -65.54
CA ALA A 62 -34.61 59.37 -65.72
C ALA A 62 -35.59 59.21 -66.88
N ARG A 63 -35.07 58.78 -68.04
CA ARG A 63 -35.88 58.57 -69.26
C ARG A 63 -36.82 57.38 -69.16
N GLN A 64 -36.39 56.28 -68.53
CA GLN A 64 -37.19 55.07 -68.39
C GLN A 64 -38.39 55.27 -67.44
N HIS A 65 -38.21 56.08 -66.39
CA HIS A 65 -39.24 56.34 -65.39
C HIS A 65 -39.94 57.70 -65.56
N ALA A 66 -39.61 58.47 -66.61
CA ALA A 66 -40.13 59.82 -66.88
C ALA A 66 -40.00 60.79 -65.68
N LEU A 67 -38.94 60.63 -64.89
CA LEU A 67 -38.74 61.38 -63.65
C LEU A 67 -38.12 62.76 -63.92
N GLY A 68 -38.55 63.76 -63.15
CA GLY A 68 -37.90 65.07 -63.08
C GLY A 68 -36.55 65.02 -62.35
N ASN A 69 -35.73 66.07 -62.49
CA ASN A 69 -34.43 66.14 -61.81
C ASN A 69 -34.55 66.04 -60.28
N GLU A 70 -35.58 66.66 -59.69
CA GLU A 70 -35.83 66.61 -58.24
C GLU A 70 -36.22 65.19 -57.79
N GLU A 71 -37.13 64.52 -58.50
CA GLU A 71 -37.57 63.15 -58.19
C GLU A 71 -36.43 62.10 -58.30
N ILE A 72 -35.46 62.33 -59.18
CA ILE A 72 -34.26 61.47 -59.29
C ILE A 72 -33.33 61.67 -58.09
N ILE A 73 -33.18 62.92 -57.64
CA ILE A 73 -32.37 63.23 -56.46
C ILE A 73 -33.03 62.66 -55.20
N ASP A 74 -34.35 62.81 -55.08
CA ASP A 74 -35.12 62.29 -53.95
C ASP A 74 -35.11 60.76 -53.91
N SER A 75 -35.34 60.08 -55.03
CA SER A 75 -35.26 58.61 -55.08
C SER A 75 -33.85 58.07 -54.83
N ALA A 76 -32.81 58.76 -55.30
CA ALA A 76 -31.43 58.40 -54.96
C ALA A 76 -31.13 58.64 -53.47
N ALA A 77 -31.65 59.72 -52.89
CA ALA A 77 -31.53 60.00 -51.47
C ALA A 77 -32.28 58.96 -50.61
N GLU A 78 -33.46 58.51 -51.03
CA GLU A 78 -34.21 57.42 -50.40
C GLU A 78 -33.47 56.09 -50.48
N GLU A 79 -32.88 55.75 -51.64
CA GLU A 79 -32.11 54.52 -51.82
C GLU A 79 -30.84 54.52 -50.95
N ILE A 80 -30.15 55.67 -50.87
CA ILE A 80 -28.99 55.86 -49.98
C ILE A 80 -29.40 55.74 -48.51
N ASN A 81 -30.48 56.41 -48.08
CA ASN A 81 -30.97 56.33 -46.71
C ASN A 81 -31.44 54.91 -46.33
N ALA A 82 -32.09 54.19 -47.26
CA ALA A 82 -32.50 52.80 -47.04
C ALA A 82 -31.30 51.85 -46.96
N GLN A 83 -30.26 52.08 -47.76
CA GLN A 83 -28.99 51.35 -47.67
C GLN A 83 -28.27 51.65 -46.34
N GLU A 84 -28.25 52.91 -45.90
CA GLU A 84 -27.64 53.32 -44.62
C GLU A 84 -28.32 52.65 -43.42
N GLN A 85 -29.66 52.64 -43.37
CA GLN A 85 -30.41 51.94 -42.33
C GLN A 85 -30.17 50.42 -42.32
N ASN A 86 -30.00 49.81 -43.50
CA ASN A 86 -29.69 48.39 -43.62
C ASN A 86 -28.25 48.09 -43.14
N LEU A 87 -27.31 49.00 -43.40
CA LEU A 87 -25.94 48.90 -42.88
C LEU A 87 -25.92 49.00 -41.35
N ASP A 88 -26.67 49.92 -40.75
CA ASP A 88 -26.77 50.06 -39.30
C ASP A 88 -27.35 48.80 -38.64
N HIS A 89 -28.39 48.22 -39.24
CA HIS A 89 -28.96 46.96 -38.77
C HIS A 89 -27.97 45.80 -38.87
N LEU A 90 -27.25 45.70 -40.00
CA LEU A 90 -26.21 44.68 -40.18
C LEU A 90 -25.07 44.85 -39.18
N ILE A 91 -24.62 46.08 -38.94
CA ILE A 91 -23.60 46.40 -37.94
C ILE A 91 -24.07 46.00 -36.54
N SER A 92 -25.32 46.26 -36.19
CA SER A 92 -25.92 45.86 -34.91
C SER A 92 -25.92 44.34 -34.73
N LEU A 93 -26.41 43.60 -35.74
CA LEU A 93 -26.41 42.13 -35.72
C LEU A 93 -25.00 41.53 -35.63
N LEU A 94 -24.06 42.06 -36.41
CA LEU A 94 -22.68 41.60 -36.40
C LEU A 94 -22.00 41.91 -35.07
N SER A 95 -22.30 43.04 -34.45
CA SER A 95 -21.78 43.43 -33.13
C SER A 95 -22.33 42.49 -32.05
N GLU A 96 -23.63 42.22 -32.04
CA GLU A 96 -24.25 41.29 -31.08
C GLU A 96 -23.71 39.86 -31.26
N ALA A 97 -23.58 39.38 -32.50
CA ALA A 97 -23.00 38.06 -32.80
C ALA A 97 -21.54 37.96 -32.34
N LEU A 98 -20.77 39.04 -32.51
CA LEU A 98 -19.38 39.13 -32.08
C LEU A 98 -19.28 39.13 -30.55
N GLU A 99 -20.16 39.83 -29.83
CA GLU A 99 -20.23 39.79 -28.37
C GLU A 99 -20.58 38.39 -27.85
N LYS A 100 -21.59 37.74 -28.45
CA LYS A 100 -21.95 36.34 -28.10
C LYS A 100 -20.80 35.38 -28.36
N ALA A 101 -20.09 35.54 -29.48
CA ALA A 101 -18.94 34.71 -29.81
C ALA A 101 -17.78 34.93 -28.82
N LYS A 102 -17.50 36.18 -28.42
CA LYS A 102 -16.50 36.49 -27.39
C LYS A 102 -16.86 35.89 -26.04
N TYR A 103 -18.12 36.04 -25.61
CA TYR A 103 -18.59 35.46 -24.36
C TYR A 103 -18.46 33.93 -24.36
N SER A 104 -18.89 33.26 -25.44
CA SER A 104 -18.73 31.81 -25.60
C SER A 104 -17.26 31.38 -25.58
N ARG A 105 -16.38 32.12 -26.27
CA ARG A 105 -14.93 31.89 -26.25
C ARG A 105 -14.38 31.97 -24.82
N ASP A 106 -14.73 33.01 -24.08
CA ASP A 106 -14.20 33.25 -22.74
C ASP A 106 -14.73 32.21 -21.73
N ALA A 107 -16.01 31.80 -21.85
CA ALA A 107 -16.57 30.71 -21.08
C ALA A 107 -15.87 29.37 -21.35
N ASN A 108 -15.61 29.06 -22.62
CA ASN A 108 -14.88 27.84 -23.01
C ASN A 108 -13.43 27.88 -22.51
N ALA A 109 -12.76 29.03 -22.58
CA ALA A 109 -11.41 29.19 -22.04
C ALA A 109 -11.38 28.99 -20.52
N ALA A 110 -12.37 29.51 -19.79
CA ALA A 110 -12.51 29.30 -18.35
C ALA A 110 -12.73 27.81 -18.01
N LEU A 111 -13.59 27.11 -18.75
CA LEU A 111 -13.79 25.67 -18.57
C LEU A 111 -12.50 24.88 -18.81
N LEU A 112 -11.75 25.19 -19.87
CA LEU A 112 -10.47 24.55 -20.15
C LEU A 112 -9.46 24.76 -19.01
N ALA A 113 -9.40 25.97 -18.44
CA ALA A 113 -8.55 26.25 -17.29
C ALA A 113 -8.94 25.43 -16.05
N GLN A 114 -10.25 25.28 -15.79
CA GLN A 114 -10.75 24.44 -14.71
C GLN A 114 -10.41 22.96 -14.93
N TYR A 115 -10.62 22.43 -16.14
CA TYR A 115 -10.24 21.06 -16.49
C TYR A 115 -8.74 20.83 -16.31
N ALA A 116 -7.90 21.75 -16.77
CA ALA A 116 -6.45 21.66 -16.60
C ALA A 116 -6.06 21.61 -15.11
N SER A 117 -6.71 22.43 -14.27
CA SER A 117 -6.48 22.44 -12.82
C SER A 117 -6.90 21.13 -12.16
N VAL A 118 -8.08 20.61 -12.49
CA VAL A 118 -8.59 19.34 -11.94
C VAL A 118 -7.70 18.17 -12.35
N VAL A 119 -7.34 18.07 -13.64
CA VAL A 119 -6.46 16.99 -14.14
C VAL A 119 -5.08 17.07 -13.51
N SER A 120 -4.52 18.27 -13.35
CA SER A 120 -3.24 18.48 -12.65
C SER A 120 -3.31 18.02 -11.20
N THR A 121 -4.40 18.32 -10.50
CA THR A 121 -4.60 17.92 -9.11
C THR A 121 -4.78 16.40 -8.98
N MET A 122 -5.59 15.81 -9.85
CA MET A 122 -5.79 14.35 -9.92
C MET A 122 -4.47 13.62 -10.20
N LEU A 123 -3.65 14.14 -11.11
CA LEU A 123 -2.33 13.57 -11.42
C LEU A 123 -1.39 13.63 -10.21
N LYS A 124 -1.37 14.75 -9.47
CA LYS A 124 -0.58 14.87 -8.23
C LYS A 124 -1.03 13.84 -7.19
N GLN A 125 -2.33 13.70 -6.98
CA GLN A 125 -2.90 12.72 -6.06
C GLN A 125 -2.53 11.29 -6.47
N PHE A 126 -2.57 10.96 -7.76
CA PHE A 126 -2.15 9.63 -8.24
C PHE A 126 -0.67 9.35 -8.02
N HIS A 127 0.20 10.34 -8.25
CA HIS A 127 1.63 10.18 -7.97
C HIS A 127 1.90 9.96 -6.49
N GLU A 128 1.25 10.75 -5.63
CA GLU A 128 1.37 10.63 -4.18
C GLU A 128 0.82 9.30 -3.67
N TYR A 129 -0.35 8.88 -4.15
CA TYR A 129 -0.95 7.59 -3.84
C TYR A 129 -0.02 6.44 -4.25
N LYS A 130 0.50 6.45 -5.49
CA LYS A 130 1.40 5.41 -5.98
C LYS A 130 2.67 5.34 -5.15
N SER A 131 3.26 6.48 -4.81
CA SER A 131 4.47 6.56 -3.97
C SER A 131 4.23 5.95 -2.59
N ARG A 132 3.15 6.37 -1.91
CA ARG A 132 2.75 5.84 -0.60
C ARG A 132 2.47 4.34 -0.66
N HIS A 133 1.68 3.90 -1.64
CA HIS A 133 1.34 2.49 -1.81
C HIS A 133 2.59 1.61 -2.00
N VAL A 134 3.54 2.04 -2.84
CA VAL A 134 4.80 1.29 -3.03
C VAL A 134 5.62 1.24 -1.74
N SER A 135 5.69 2.36 -1.00
CA SER A 135 6.35 2.42 0.31
C SER A 135 5.71 1.48 1.32
N ASP A 136 4.38 1.45 1.39
CA ASP A 136 3.62 0.62 2.33
C ASP A 136 3.75 -0.87 2.01
N VAL A 137 3.69 -1.24 0.72
CA VAL A 137 3.91 -2.64 0.30
C VAL A 137 5.36 -3.06 0.59
N ALA A 138 6.33 -2.19 0.35
CA ALA A 138 7.72 -2.47 0.67
C ALA A 138 7.96 -2.61 2.19
N SER A 139 7.33 -1.77 3.01
CA SER A 139 7.44 -1.86 4.47
C SER A 139 6.80 -3.13 5.00
N TRP A 140 5.65 -3.55 4.45
CA TRP A 140 5.00 -4.80 4.81
C TRP A 140 5.88 -6.01 4.46
N HIS A 141 6.44 -6.04 3.26
CA HIS A 141 7.35 -7.12 2.87
C HIS A 141 8.63 -7.17 3.72
N ARG A 142 9.17 -6.04 4.18
CA ARG A 142 10.30 -6.01 5.12
C ARG A 142 9.91 -6.55 6.48
N SER A 143 8.78 -6.09 7.02
CA SER A 143 8.25 -6.56 8.32
C SER A 143 7.99 -8.06 8.31
N TYR A 144 7.31 -8.57 7.28
CA TYR A 144 7.04 -10.01 7.14
C TYR A 144 8.32 -10.84 7.02
N ARG A 145 9.31 -10.38 6.25
CA ARG A 145 10.63 -11.04 6.18
C ARG A 145 11.35 -11.05 7.52
N SER A 146 11.23 -9.97 8.31
CA SER A 146 11.80 -9.88 9.65
C SER A 146 11.15 -10.90 10.59
N GLN A 147 9.82 -10.95 10.62
CA GLN A 147 9.07 -11.92 11.44
C GLN A 147 9.42 -13.37 11.06
N LEU A 148 9.56 -13.65 9.77
CA LEU A 148 9.96 -14.98 9.31
C LEU A 148 11.39 -15.35 9.70
N ALA A 149 12.31 -14.38 9.71
CA ALA A 149 13.68 -14.58 10.18
C ALA A 149 13.72 -14.82 11.69
N GLU A 150 12.95 -14.06 12.47
CA GLU A 150 12.81 -14.20 13.92
C GLU A 150 12.23 -15.56 14.30
N ALA A 151 11.12 -15.98 13.66
CA ALA A 151 10.53 -17.30 13.89
C ALA A 151 11.49 -18.45 13.56
N ARG A 152 12.31 -18.31 12.51
CA ARG A 152 13.36 -19.30 12.18
C ARG A 152 14.46 -19.32 13.22
N ALA A 153 14.90 -18.16 13.69
CA ALA A 153 15.91 -18.06 14.74
C ALA A 153 15.42 -18.66 16.06
N GLU A 154 14.17 -18.39 16.45
CA GLU A 154 13.54 -18.98 17.62
C GLU A 154 13.40 -20.51 17.47
N ASN A 155 12.99 -21.01 16.29
CA ASN A 155 12.90 -22.44 16.06
C ASN A 155 14.28 -23.14 16.17
N CYS A 156 15.33 -22.51 15.64
CA CYS A 156 16.71 -22.99 15.81
C CYS A 156 17.11 -23.02 17.28
N ARG A 157 16.85 -21.95 18.03
CA ARG A 157 17.14 -21.87 19.47
C ARG A 157 16.41 -22.94 20.28
N LEU A 158 15.13 -23.18 19.99
CA LEU A 158 14.36 -24.22 20.68
C LEU A 158 14.88 -25.62 20.37
N ARG A 159 15.29 -25.87 19.12
CA ARG A 159 15.92 -27.16 18.74
C ARG A 159 17.25 -27.38 19.47
N GLU A 160 18.08 -26.33 19.55
CA GLU A 160 19.33 -26.36 20.30
C GLU A 160 19.08 -26.65 21.78
N GLN A 161 18.14 -25.96 22.41
CA GLN A 161 17.75 -26.22 23.80
C GLN A 161 17.27 -27.67 24.03
N VAL A 162 16.48 -28.22 23.10
CA VAL A 162 16.04 -29.62 23.18
C VAL A 162 17.22 -30.57 23.03
N TRP A 163 18.17 -30.28 22.13
CA TRP A 163 19.37 -31.08 21.95
C TRP A 163 20.24 -31.07 23.19
N ASP A 164 20.45 -29.90 23.81
CA ASP A 164 21.21 -29.77 25.06
C ASP A 164 20.54 -30.55 26.20
N MET A 165 19.21 -30.42 26.34
CA MET A 165 18.45 -31.16 27.34
C MET A 165 18.55 -32.68 27.11
N GLN A 166 18.45 -33.14 25.86
CA GLN A 166 18.61 -34.55 25.52
C GLN A 166 20.03 -35.05 25.80
N ALA A 167 21.05 -34.25 25.49
CA ALA A 167 22.45 -34.57 25.80
C ALA A 167 22.67 -34.68 27.31
N HIS A 168 22.19 -33.72 28.09
CA HIS A 168 22.26 -33.74 29.56
C HIS A 168 21.52 -34.94 30.15
N ALA A 169 20.31 -35.26 29.66
CA ALA A 169 19.57 -36.44 30.09
C ALA A 169 20.29 -37.74 29.71
N GLY A 170 20.94 -37.79 28.54
CA GLY A 170 21.79 -38.90 28.11
C GLY A 170 22.97 -39.13 29.06
N HIS A 171 23.71 -38.06 29.37
CA HIS A 171 24.82 -38.11 30.33
C HIS A 171 24.37 -38.52 31.74
N ALA A 172 23.24 -38.00 32.22
CA ALA A 172 22.69 -38.38 33.52
C ALA A 172 22.31 -39.88 33.55
N ASN A 173 21.65 -40.39 32.51
CA ASN A 173 21.34 -41.82 32.39
C ASN A 173 22.58 -42.69 32.34
N GLU A 174 23.61 -42.28 31.60
CA GLU A 174 24.88 -42.99 31.55
C GLU A 174 25.58 -43.00 32.93
N ALA A 175 25.59 -41.86 33.62
CA ALA A 175 26.10 -41.76 34.98
C ALA A 175 25.35 -42.67 35.96
N LEU A 176 24.02 -42.74 35.88
CA LEU A 176 23.19 -43.64 36.70
C LEU A 176 23.48 -45.12 36.39
N ARG A 177 23.66 -45.49 35.11
CA ARG A 177 24.04 -46.86 34.73
C ARG A 177 25.43 -47.23 35.25
N LYS A 178 26.41 -46.32 35.12
CA LYS A 178 27.75 -46.51 35.66
C LYS A 178 27.72 -46.65 37.18
N PHE A 179 26.96 -45.80 37.86
CA PHE A 179 26.74 -45.89 39.30
C PHE A 179 26.11 -47.23 39.69
N ARG A 180 25.06 -47.66 38.99
CA ARG A 180 24.41 -48.95 39.27
C ARG A 180 25.35 -50.13 39.03
N SER A 181 26.12 -50.16 37.96
CA SER A 181 27.11 -51.22 37.72
C SER A 181 28.14 -51.23 38.84
N ALA A 182 28.78 -50.09 39.13
CA ALA A 182 29.76 -49.99 40.21
C ALA A 182 29.15 -50.32 41.58
N TYR A 183 27.87 -50.02 41.78
CA TYR A 183 27.13 -50.43 42.96
C TYR A 183 26.99 -51.96 42.98
N ASP A 184 26.42 -52.58 41.95
CA ASP A 184 26.18 -54.03 41.93
C ASP A 184 27.49 -54.86 41.95
N ASP A 185 28.58 -54.35 41.35
CA ASP A 185 29.88 -55.02 41.21
C ASP A 185 30.78 -54.98 42.48
N ASP A 186 30.39 -54.23 43.51
CA ASP A 186 31.16 -54.06 44.75
C ASP A 186 30.98 -55.28 45.69
N ALA A 187 31.87 -56.25 45.53
CA ALA A 187 31.88 -57.47 46.32
C ALA A 187 32.00 -57.22 47.83
N ALA A 188 32.75 -56.19 48.25
CA ALA A 188 32.95 -55.87 49.66
C ALA A 188 31.64 -55.46 50.33
N ARG A 189 30.78 -54.71 49.63
CA ARG A 189 29.45 -54.37 50.15
C ARG A 189 28.53 -55.58 50.23
N TRP A 190 28.55 -56.44 49.22
CA TRP A 190 27.76 -57.68 49.26
C TRP A 190 28.18 -58.55 50.45
N GLU A 191 29.49 -58.73 50.64
CA GLU A 191 30.08 -59.45 51.76
C GLU A 191 29.66 -58.83 53.10
N GLN A 192 29.79 -57.50 53.26
CA GLN A 192 29.32 -56.80 54.46
C GLN A 192 27.82 -56.98 54.72
N ARG A 193 26.98 -56.99 53.67
CA ARG A 193 25.53 -57.25 53.82
C ARG A 193 25.25 -58.68 54.27
N VAL A 194 25.97 -59.65 53.72
CA VAL A 194 25.85 -61.07 54.10
C VAL A 194 26.34 -61.26 55.54
N GLU A 195 27.49 -60.69 55.88
CA GLU A 195 28.06 -60.72 57.24
C GLU A 195 27.12 -60.06 58.25
N ASN A 196 26.59 -58.87 57.97
CA ASN A 196 25.64 -58.20 58.86
C ASN A 196 24.39 -59.06 59.08
N LYS A 197 23.88 -59.71 58.03
CA LYS A 197 22.76 -60.64 58.15
C LYS A 197 23.11 -61.87 58.97
N ALA A 198 24.30 -62.44 58.78
CA ALA A 198 24.79 -63.57 59.57
C ALA A 198 24.93 -63.20 61.05
N LEU A 199 25.57 -62.06 61.36
CA LEU A 199 25.70 -61.54 62.72
C LEU A 199 24.33 -61.31 63.37
N ARG A 200 23.34 -60.76 62.65
CA ARG A 200 21.97 -60.62 63.17
C ARG A 200 21.33 -61.98 63.48
N GLN A 201 21.54 -62.98 62.64
CA GLN A 201 21.04 -64.35 62.89
C GLN A 201 21.73 -64.99 64.10
N GLU A 202 23.03 -64.78 64.27
CA GLU A 202 23.78 -65.22 65.45
C GLU A 202 23.26 -64.54 66.72
N VAL A 203 23.05 -63.22 66.69
CA VAL A 203 22.45 -62.48 67.81
C VAL A 203 21.07 -63.05 68.16
N ARG A 204 20.22 -63.34 67.17
CA ARG A 204 18.91 -63.98 67.41
C ARG A 204 19.03 -65.40 67.96
N PHE A 205 19.98 -66.18 67.47
CA PHE A 205 20.26 -67.51 68.00
C PHE A 205 20.66 -67.43 69.48
N TRP A 206 21.59 -66.56 69.83
CA TRP A 206 22.01 -66.36 71.21
C TRP A 206 20.89 -65.79 72.09
N LYS A 207 20.07 -64.87 71.57
CA LYS A 207 18.88 -64.35 72.26
C LYS A 207 17.88 -65.45 72.57
N ARG A 208 17.64 -66.40 71.64
CA ARG A 208 16.81 -67.59 71.87
C ARG A 208 17.40 -68.52 72.94
N MET A 209 18.70 -68.76 72.88
CA MET A 209 19.39 -69.58 73.89
C MET A 209 19.34 -68.94 75.29
N ALA A 210 19.39 -67.61 75.37
CA ALA A 210 19.37 -66.87 76.63
C ALA A 210 17.95 -66.67 77.19
N LEU A 211 16.89 -66.74 76.38
CA LEU A 211 15.49 -66.58 76.80
C LEU A 211 14.60 -67.79 76.39
N PRO A 212 14.75 -68.97 77.03
CA PRO A 212 13.98 -70.17 76.67
C PRO A 212 12.47 -70.10 77.00
N GLY A 213 12.04 -69.12 77.79
CA GLY A 213 10.65 -68.98 78.26
C GLY A 213 9.76 -68.07 77.40
N VAL A 214 10.31 -67.46 76.35
CA VAL A 214 9.57 -66.59 75.42
C VAL A 214 9.06 -67.45 74.27
N ALA A 215 7.77 -67.33 73.93
CA ALA A 215 7.16 -68.08 72.84
C ALA A 215 7.84 -67.73 71.50
N GLU A 216 8.02 -68.72 70.62
CA GLU A 216 8.68 -68.54 69.32
C GLU A 216 7.89 -67.64 68.37
N ASP A 217 6.57 -67.50 68.58
CA ASP A 217 5.65 -66.73 67.75
C ASP A 217 5.50 -65.26 68.18
N ASP A 218 6.21 -64.82 69.22
CA ASP A 218 6.13 -63.45 69.72
C ASP A 218 6.79 -62.46 68.74
N THR A 219 5.96 -61.89 67.87
CA THR A 219 6.39 -61.04 66.76
C THR A 219 7.00 -59.73 67.25
N GLU A 220 6.72 -59.28 68.48
CA GLU A 220 7.31 -58.06 69.05
C GLU A 220 8.76 -58.28 69.51
N VAL A 221 9.08 -59.48 70.01
CA VAL A 221 10.41 -59.81 70.54
C VAL A 221 11.37 -60.32 69.46
N TRP A 222 10.83 -60.92 68.39
CA TRP A 222 11.59 -61.57 67.31
C TRP A 222 11.49 -60.87 65.95
N SER A 223 10.97 -59.63 65.89
CA SER A 223 10.77 -58.90 64.63
C SER A 223 12.07 -58.68 63.84
N ASP A 224 11.93 -58.57 62.50
CA ASP A 224 13.07 -58.33 61.60
C ASP A 224 13.64 -56.89 61.72
N ASP A 225 12.87 -55.96 62.31
CA ASP A 225 13.23 -54.57 62.53
C ASP A 225 13.90 -54.37 63.90
N ASP A 226 15.12 -54.88 64.06
CA ASP A 226 16.04 -54.43 65.13
C ASP A 226 16.64 -53.06 64.74
N ASP A 227 15.79 -52.08 64.44
CA ASP A 227 16.20 -50.70 64.19
C ASP A 227 16.04 -49.90 65.48
N MET A 228 17.06 -49.11 65.84
CA MET A 228 17.10 -48.25 67.06
C MET A 228 16.04 -47.13 67.09
N ILE A 229 15.09 -47.12 66.17
CA ILE A 229 14.06 -46.10 66.08
C ILE A 229 12.94 -46.49 67.03
N ASP A 230 12.72 -45.65 68.04
CA ASP A 230 11.61 -45.76 68.99
C ASP A 230 10.28 -46.02 68.25
N PRO A 231 9.46 -47.00 68.67
CA PRO A 231 8.16 -47.27 68.07
C PRO A 231 7.25 -46.03 68.00
N GLU A 232 7.40 -45.05 68.90
CA GLU A 232 6.66 -43.79 68.82
C GLU A 232 7.16 -42.89 67.67
N GLU A 233 8.46 -42.87 67.43
CA GLU A 233 9.06 -42.09 66.35
C GLU A 233 8.69 -42.68 64.98
N LYS A 234 8.56 -44.01 64.87
CA LYS A 234 8.08 -44.67 63.66
C LYS A 234 6.63 -44.28 63.33
N LYS A 235 5.75 -44.18 64.33
CA LYS A 235 4.38 -43.69 64.17
C LYS A 235 4.35 -42.21 63.77
N ARG A 236 5.22 -41.38 64.36
CA ARG A 236 5.36 -39.96 64.01
C ARG A 236 5.78 -39.78 62.55
N LEU A 237 6.77 -40.56 62.10
CA LEU A 237 7.27 -40.53 60.73
C LEU A 237 6.22 -41.02 59.72
N ALA A 238 5.47 -42.07 60.05
CA ALA A 238 4.35 -42.52 59.23
C ALA A 238 3.28 -41.43 59.07
N ARG A 239 2.92 -40.74 60.16
CA ARG A 239 1.98 -39.61 60.11
C ARG A 239 2.49 -38.46 59.24
N ILE A 240 3.78 -38.13 59.36
CA ILE A 240 4.40 -37.08 58.53
C ILE A 240 4.42 -37.48 57.05
N ALA A 241 4.71 -38.74 56.75
CA ALA A 241 4.69 -39.24 55.37
C ALA A 241 3.27 -39.18 54.78
N GLU A 242 2.25 -39.51 55.56
CA GLU A 242 0.85 -39.38 55.16
C GLU A 242 0.45 -37.91 54.94
N GLU A 243 0.83 -37.00 55.84
CA GLU A 243 0.60 -35.55 55.71
C GLU A 243 1.29 -34.99 54.45
N GLN A 244 2.53 -35.40 54.18
CA GLN A 244 3.27 -34.98 52.97
C GLN A 244 2.65 -35.55 51.70
N ALA A 245 2.17 -36.79 51.72
CA ALA A 245 1.47 -37.39 50.59
C ALA A 245 0.12 -36.70 50.33
N ALA A 246 -0.60 -36.30 51.38
CA ALA A 246 -1.83 -35.52 51.27
C ALA A 246 -1.55 -34.13 50.69
N ALA A 247 -0.54 -33.42 51.19
CA ALA A 247 -0.12 -32.12 50.66
C ALA A 247 0.34 -32.20 49.20
N ALA A 248 1.05 -33.26 48.81
CA ALA A 248 1.45 -33.48 47.42
C ALA A 248 0.25 -33.74 46.50
N ARG A 249 -0.76 -34.47 46.98
CA ARG A 249 -2.02 -34.69 46.24
C ARG A 249 -2.83 -33.41 46.10
N GLU A 250 -2.89 -32.59 47.15
CA GLU A 250 -3.58 -31.30 47.12
C GLU A 250 -2.87 -30.30 46.18
N ALA A 251 -1.53 -30.24 46.21
CA ALA A 251 -0.75 -29.43 45.27
C ALA A 251 -0.92 -29.89 43.81
N ALA A 252 -0.99 -31.20 43.57
CA ALA A 252 -1.28 -31.75 42.24
C ALA A 252 -2.72 -31.42 41.78
N ALA A 253 -3.69 -31.45 42.69
CA ALA A 253 -5.07 -31.07 42.40
C ALA A 253 -5.22 -29.56 42.12
N ALA A 254 -4.51 -28.71 42.87
CA ALA A 254 -4.47 -27.27 42.63
C ALA A 254 -3.86 -26.92 41.26
N GLN A 255 -2.75 -27.58 40.89
CA GLN A 255 -2.15 -27.43 39.55
C GLN A 255 -3.06 -27.94 38.42
N ALA A 256 -3.92 -28.92 38.69
CA ALA A 256 -4.93 -29.39 37.73
C ALA A 256 -6.09 -28.40 37.59
N ALA A 257 -6.57 -27.80 38.69
CA ALA A 257 -7.63 -26.79 38.68
C ALA A 257 -7.20 -25.48 38.00
N GLU A 258 -5.94 -25.05 38.15
CA GLU A 258 -5.40 -23.90 37.41
C GLU A 258 -5.34 -24.15 35.89
N ARG A 259 -5.21 -25.41 35.44
CA ARG A 259 -5.28 -25.77 34.01
C ARG A 259 -6.69 -25.76 33.44
N GLU A 260 -7.72 -25.91 34.26
CA GLU A 260 -9.13 -25.79 33.85
C GLU A 260 -9.68 -24.36 33.96
N GLY A 261 -9.03 -23.48 34.73
CA GLY A 261 -9.46 -22.09 34.95
C GLY A 261 -9.11 -21.09 33.84
N ASP A 262 -8.24 -21.44 32.90
CA ASP A 262 -7.83 -20.56 31.78
C ASP A 262 -8.55 -20.89 30.45
N GLY A 263 -9.75 -21.48 30.54
CA GLY A 263 -10.63 -21.82 29.41
C GLY A 263 -11.82 -20.86 29.25
N GLY A 264 -11.62 -19.56 29.48
CA GLY A 264 -12.69 -18.56 29.50
C GLY A 264 -13.01 -17.91 28.16
N GLY A 265 -13.67 -18.64 27.25
CA GLY A 265 -14.68 -18.10 26.32
C GLY A 265 -14.24 -17.63 24.92
N GLN A 266 -14.87 -18.20 23.87
CA GLN A 266 -15.92 -17.52 23.07
C GLN A 266 -16.48 -18.42 21.92
N GLY A 267 -17.78 -18.77 22.02
CA GLY A 267 -18.71 -19.12 20.92
C GLY A 267 -18.49 -20.43 20.15
N SER A 268 -19.49 -21.12 19.60
CA SER A 268 -20.94 -21.00 19.55
C SER A 268 -21.48 -22.30 18.92
N SER A 269 -22.59 -22.82 19.46
CA SER A 269 -23.67 -23.60 18.81
C SER A 269 -23.36 -24.81 17.90
N GLY A 270 -23.89 -25.97 18.29
CA GLY A 270 -24.18 -27.11 17.40
C GLY A 270 -24.75 -28.27 18.20
N GLU A 271 -26.08 -28.39 18.18
CA GLU A 271 -26.89 -29.47 18.75
C GLU A 271 -26.49 -30.85 18.20
N GLU A 272 -26.54 -31.90 19.01
CA GLU A 272 -27.35 -33.10 18.74
C GLU A 272 -27.26 -34.13 19.88
N GLU A 273 -28.41 -34.79 20.08
CA GLU A 273 -28.69 -35.83 21.05
C GLU A 273 -27.88 -37.12 20.84
N GLY A 274 -27.67 -37.90 21.90
CA GLY A 274 -27.24 -39.30 21.77
C GLY A 274 -26.71 -39.88 23.07
N GLY A 275 -27.58 -40.59 23.80
CA GLY A 275 -27.26 -41.14 25.12
C GLY A 275 -26.35 -42.37 25.15
N GLY A 276 -26.18 -42.88 26.37
CA GLY A 276 -25.63 -44.21 26.64
C GLY A 276 -24.36 -44.17 27.47
N GLY A 277 -24.51 -44.26 28.80
CA GLY A 277 -23.38 -44.50 29.69
C GLY A 277 -22.71 -45.85 29.44
N ARG A 278 -21.41 -45.94 29.72
CA ARG A 278 -20.77 -47.13 30.26
C ARG A 278 -19.33 -46.87 30.72
N GLU A 279 -19.05 -47.41 31.89
CA GLU A 279 -17.75 -47.56 32.55
C GLU A 279 -16.77 -48.37 31.69
N GLY A 280 -15.48 -48.06 31.79
CA GLY A 280 -14.41 -48.86 31.21
C GLY A 280 -13.02 -48.23 31.39
N MET A 281 -12.28 -48.74 32.38
CA MET A 281 -10.88 -48.42 32.67
C MET A 281 -9.90 -48.77 31.52
N PRO A 282 -8.66 -48.24 31.56
CA PRO A 282 -7.86 -47.99 30.36
C PRO A 282 -6.96 -49.17 29.99
N MET A 283 -6.76 -49.40 28.69
CA MET A 283 -5.67 -50.24 28.19
C MET A 283 -5.04 -49.72 26.90
N ALA A 284 -3.72 -49.65 26.96
CA ALA A 284 -2.70 -49.53 25.94
C ALA A 284 -3.12 -49.66 24.46
N ARG A 285 -2.68 -48.69 23.64
CA ARG A 285 -2.33 -48.93 22.23
C ARG A 285 -1.01 -48.28 21.86
N LEU A 286 -0.01 -49.14 21.70
CA LEU A 286 1.16 -48.95 20.86
C LEU A 286 0.74 -49.28 19.42
N GLY A 287 1.04 -48.42 18.44
CA GLY A 287 0.83 -48.74 17.03
C GLY A 287 0.70 -47.50 16.15
N GLY A 288 1.77 -47.17 15.43
CA GLY A 288 1.84 -46.07 14.49
C GLY A 288 0.92 -46.24 13.27
N GLY A 289 0.46 -45.10 12.76
CA GLY A 289 -0.26 -44.97 11.50
C GLY A 289 -0.20 -43.52 11.05
N LEU A 290 0.42 -43.29 9.89
CA LEU A 290 0.66 -41.99 9.29
C LEU A 290 -0.64 -41.21 9.06
N GLY A 291 -0.76 -40.03 9.67
CA GLY A 291 -1.83 -39.07 9.40
C GLY A 291 -1.48 -38.20 8.19
N GLY A 292 -2.07 -38.51 7.03
CA GLY A 292 -2.12 -37.62 5.88
C GLY A 292 -3.32 -36.67 6.00
N VAL A 293 -3.09 -35.36 5.83
CA VAL A 293 -4.16 -34.35 5.81
C VAL A 293 -4.80 -34.31 4.41
N PRO A 294 -6.13 -34.41 4.26
CA PRO A 294 -6.79 -34.27 2.97
C PRO A 294 -6.80 -32.80 2.53
N MET A 295 -6.16 -32.50 1.40
CA MET A 295 -6.23 -31.18 0.75
C MET A 295 -7.54 -31.10 -0.04
N GLN A 296 -8.52 -30.39 0.50
CA GLN A 296 -9.76 -30.07 -0.20
C GLN A 296 -9.46 -29.01 -1.26
N ARG A 297 -9.61 -29.38 -2.53
CA ARG A 297 -9.54 -28.48 -3.70
C ARG A 297 -10.92 -27.89 -3.91
N GLU A 298 -11.09 -26.58 -3.67
CA GLU A 298 -12.25 -25.86 -4.17
C GLU A 298 -11.90 -25.10 -5.46
N GLU A 299 -12.73 -25.34 -6.47
CA GLU A 299 -12.72 -24.69 -7.77
C GLU A 299 -13.59 -23.42 -7.74
N SER A 300 -12.96 -22.31 -8.10
CA SER A 300 -13.50 -21.09 -8.76
C SER A 300 -15.00 -20.76 -8.70
N GLY A 301 -15.28 -19.53 -8.20
CA GLY A 301 -16.36 -18.71 -8.78
C GLY A 301 -16.96 -17.65 -7.84
N GLY A 302 -16.47 -16.41 -7.89
CA GLY A 302 -17.16 -15.27 -7.27
C GLY A 302 -16.32 -14.00 -7.20
N TYR A 303 -16.74 -12.98 -7.94
CA TYR A 303 -16.14 -11.64 -7.98
C TYR A 303 -16.00 -11.01 -6.57
N GLY A 304 -14.77 -10.73 -6.17
CA GLY A 304 -14.46 -9.94 -4.98
C GLY A 304 -12.95 -9.81 -4.82
N GLY A 305 -12.41 -8.61 -5.04
CA GLY A 305 -10.98 -8.34 -4.85
C GLY A 305 -10.54 -8.65 -3.41
N PRO A 306 -9.25 -8.99 -3.18
CA PRO A 306 -8.78 -9.44 -1.88
C PRO A 306 -8.96 -8.34 -0.83
N VAL A 307 -9.77 -8.63 0.19
CA VAL A 307 -9.92 -7.80 1.39
C VAL A 307 -8.59 -7.86 2.16
N PRO A 308 -7.93 -6.72 2.44
CA PRO A 308 -6.69 -6.74 3.18
C PRO A 308 -6.94 -7.18 4.65
N PRO A 309 -6.01 -7.93 5.26
CA PRO A 309 -6.16 -8.40 6.62
C PRO A 309 -6.23 -7.22 7.62
N PRO A 310 -6.94 -7.39 8.74
CA PRO A 310 -7.08 -6.34 9.74
C PRO A 310 -5.71 -5.98 10.33
N ARG A 311 -5.45 -4.67 10.45
CA ARG A 311 -4.21 -4.15 11.03
C ARG A 311 -4.12 -4.55 12.50
N PRO A 312 -2.96 -5.03 13.01
CA PRO A 312 -2.75 -5.17 14.43
C PRO A 312 -2.79 -3.78 15.09
N GLY A 313 -3.55 -3.67 16.18
CA GLY A 313 -3.72 -2.42 16.94
C GLY A 313 -2.38 -1.90 17.46
N SER A 314 -2.08 -0.64 17.13
CA SER A 314 -0.89 0.05 17.63
C SER A 314 -0.98 0.26 19.14
N ALA A 315 -0.29 -0.58 19.91
CA ALA A 315 0.11 -0.25 21.28
C ALA A 315 1.41 0.56 21.24
N SER A 316 1.30 1.88 21.04
CA SER A 316 2.38 2.83 21.35
C SER A 316 1.88 4.27 21.29
N SER A 317 1.25 4.74 22.36
CA SER A 317 1.17 6.18 22.66
C SER A 317 0.80 6.38 24.13
N MET A 318 1.81 6.50 24.99
CA MET A 318 1.71 7.32 26.19
C MET A 318 3.12 7.53 26.76
N GLY A 319 3.68 8.70 26.49
CA GLY A 319 4.92 9.15 27.10
C GLY A 319 5.62 10.24 26.28
N SER A 320 5.13 11.48 26.37
CA SER A 320 5.98 12.68 26.46
C SER A 320 5.16 13.97 26.57
N SER A 321 5.13 14.51 27.79
CA SER A 321 5.36 15.93 28.13
C SER A 321 4.50 17.02 27.47
N GLY A 322 3.40 17.36 28.13
CA GLY A 322 2.75 18.67 28.02
C GLY A 322 3.46 19.69 28.92
N SER A 323 4.21 20.59 28.31
CA SER A 323 4.72 21.83 28.90
C SER A 323 3.56 22.82 29.04
N THR A 324 3.10 23.09 30.27
CA THR A 324 2.21 24.21 30.57
C THR A 324 3.04 25.37 31.13
N GLY A 325 3.00 26.50 30.41
CA GLY A 325 3.53 27.76 30.89
C GLY A 325 2.55 28.49 31.81
N SER A 326 3.14 29.29 32.70
CA SER A 326 2.71 30.66 33.06
C SER A 326 1.28 30.89 33.54
N THR A 327 1.12 31.00 34.87
CA THR A 327 0.36 32.05 35.61
C THR A 327 0.60 31.76 37.11
N GLY A 328 1.07 32.66 37.97
CA GLY A 328 0.58 34.00 38.25
C GLY A 328 0.09 34.02 39.71
N MET A 329 0.98 34.37 40.65
CA MET A 329 0.78 35.05 41.95
C MET A 329 2.03 34.90 42.81
#